data_AF-A0A7L3JEA9-F1
#
_entry.id   AF-A0A7L3JEA9-F1
#
_cell.length_a   1.000
_cell.length_b   1.000
_cell.length_c   1.000
_cell.angle_alpha   90.00
_cell.angle_beta   90.00
_cell.angle_gamma   90.00
#
_symmetry.space_group_name_H-M   'P 1'
#
loop_
_entity.id
_entity.type
_entity.pdbx_description
1 polymer ?
#
loop_
_entity_poly.entity_id
_entity_poly.type
_entity_poly.pdbx_seq_one_letter_code
_entity_poly.pdbx_strand_id
1 'polypeptide(L)'
;VTADEGILHASGNGVPPVTKDYCIIYSSNWISLPKSLDNATFRTLENLTSTVLCNSSEVPSGLMKDKAVVVMRGNCTFLEKARIAQSSGAKMLLIASKPRLSPLSDNKTDFEDVTLPVALIRYNDIVDMQLTLGSEVNVTLYSPPLPEFDCSMVVIFLIAVFTVALGGYWSGVAELENLKAIASPGERETRRKKEENVTFTPVTVILFVVICCVMLVLLYFFYKWLVYVIISVFCLASAMSLYNCLAALIGEIPFGQCR
;
A
#
# COMPACT_ATOMS: atom_id res chain seq x y z
N VAL A 1 18.88 4.78 -8.46
CA VAL A 1 18.67 3.36 -8.18
C VAL A 1 17.19 3.14 -7.97
N THR A 2 16.49 2.59 -8.96
CA THR A 2 15.06 2.24 -8.83
C THR A 2 14.98 0.82 -8.27
N ALA A 3 14.35 0.69 -7.11
CA ALA A 3 13.95 -0.61 -6.56
C ALA A 3 12.52 -0.85 -7.03
N ASP A 4 12.30 -1.96 -7.72
CA ASP A 4 11.00 -2.38 -8.21
C ASP A 4 10.44 -3.47 -7.30
N GLU A 5 9.12 -3.52 -7.18
CA GLU A 5 8.41 -4.52 -6.39
C GLU A 5 7.96 -5.67 -7.28
N GLY A 6 8.08 -6.89 -6.79
CA GLY A 6 7.63 -8.09 -7.48
C GLY A 6 6.98 -9.08 -6.52
N ILE A 7 6.56 -10.22 -7.08
CA ILE A 7 5.91 -11.29 -6.33
C ILE A 7 6.72 -12.57 -6.49
N LEU A 8 6.99 -13.21 -5.35
CA LEU A 8 7.46 -14.59 -5.26
C LEU A 8 6.26 -15.48 -5.00
N HIS A 9 5.87 -16.25 -6.00
CA HIS A 9 4.84 -17.26 -5.88
C HIS A 9 5.47 -18.56 -5.39
N ALA A 10 5.02 -19.06 -4.25
CA ALA A 10 5.49 -20.30 -3.66
C ALA A 10 4.38 -21.35 -3.67
N SER A 11 4.73 -22.58 -4.02
CA SER A 11 3.84 -23.74 -4.12
C SER A 11 4.44 -24.93 -3.38
N GLY A 12 3.68 -25.51 -2.46
CA GLY A 12 4.08 -26.65 -1.65
C GLY A 12 3.52 -27.98 -2.17
N ASN A 13 3.93 -29.08 -1.56
CA ASN A 13 3.41 -30.41 -1.88
C ASN A 13 1.96 -30.58 -1.37
N GLY A 14 1.03 -30.94 -2.25
CA GLY A 14 -0.37 -31.20 -1.92
C GLY A 14 -1.27 -31.30 -3.17
N VAL A 15 -2.47 -31.88 -3.02
CA VAL A 15 -3.50 -31.90 -4.08
C VAL A 15 -4.83 -31.41 -3.47
N PRO A 16 -5.31 -30.20 -3.80
CA PRO A 16 -4.62 -29.17 -4.62
C PRO A 16 -3.35 -28.64 -3.92
N PRO A 17 -2.37 -28.13 -4.68
CA PRO A 17 -1.15 -27.57 -4.10
C PRO A 17 -1.49 -26.33 -3.29
N VAL A 18 -1.00 -26.27 -2.05
CA VAL A 18 -1.08 -25.05 -1.24
C VAL A 18 -0.14 -24.04 -1.87
N THR A 19 -0.66 -22.84 -2.15
CA THR A 19 0.12 -21.75 -2.74
C THR A 19 0.05 -20.50 -1.86
N LYS A 20 1.11 -19.69 -1.90
CA LYS A 20 1.18 -18.42 -1.18
C LYS A 20 2.12 -17.45 -1.87
N ASP A 21 1.72 -16.18 -1.90
CA ASP A 21 2.47 -15.10 -2.53
C ASP A 21 3.21 -14.25 -1.51
N TYR A 22 4.43 -13.88 -1.85
CA TYR A 22 5.29 -13.02 -1.02
C TYR A 22 5.79 -11.82 -1.81
N CYS A 23 5.87 -10.68 -1.16
CA CYS A 23 6.44 -9.48 -1.75
C CYS A 23 7.96 -9.56 -1.77
N ILE A 24 8.54 -9.23 -2.92
CA ILE A 24 9.99 -9.13 -3.10
C ILE A 24 10.37 -7.77 -3.67
N ILE A 25 11.63 -7.41 -3.46
CA ILE A 25 12.24 -6.24 -4.11
C ILE A 25 13.31 -6.71 -5.08
N TYR A 26 13.28 -6.23 -6.30
CA TYR A 26 14.29 -6.50 -7.32
C TYR A 26 14.65 -5.21 -8.05
N SER A 27 15.56 -5.29 -9.04
CA SER A 27 15.80 -4.17 -9.95
C SER A 27 15.57 -4.61 -11.38
N SER A 28 14.61 -3.97 -12.05
CA SER A 28 14.35 -4.19 -13.49
C SER A 28 15.53 -3.82 -14.38
N ASN A 29 16.46 -2.99 -13.87
CA ASN A 29 17.69 -2.63 -14.56
C ASN A 29 18.67 -3.80 -14.72
N TRP A 30 18.55 -4.84 -13.90
CA TRP A 30 19.46 -6.00 -13.90
C TRP A 30 18.82 -7.20 -14.60
N ILE A 31 17.58 -7.50 -14.26
CA ILE A 31 16.83 -8.61 -14.82
C ILE A 31 15.36 -8.22 -15.00
N SER A 32 14.79 -8.53 -16.15
CA SER A 32 13.35 -8.43 -16.36
C SER A 32 12.66 -9.71 -15.87
N LEU A 33 11.67 -9.55 -15.01
CA LEU A 33 10.82 -10.65 -14.56
C LEU A 33 9.62 -10.83 -15.52
N PRO A 34 9.10 -12.05 -15.67
CA PRO A 34 7.84 -12.30 -16.38
C PRO A 34 6.70 -11.46 -15.80
N LYS A 35 5.77 -11.02 -16.66
CA LYS A 35 4.60 -10.22 -16.25
C LYS A 35 3.45 -11.04 -15.69
N SER A 36 3.41 -12.34 -15.98
CA SER A 36 2.37 -13.25 -15.52
C SER A 36 2.97 -14.58 -15.08
N LEU A 37 2.20 -15.32 -14.29
CA LEU A 37 2.58 -16.63 -13.77
C LEU A 37 2.67 -17.70 -14.88
N ASP A 38 1.92 -17.56 -15.97
CA ASP A 38 1.83 -18.57 -17.04
C ASP A 38 3.15 -18.81 -17.78
N ASN A 39 4.01 -17.78 -17.84
CA ASN A 39 5.34 -17.85 -18.46
C ASN A 39 6.47 -18.07 -17.44
N ALA A 40 6.13 -18.22 -16.16
CA ALA A 40 7.11 -18.27 -15.08
C ALA A 40 7.61 -19.71 -14.87
N THR A 41 8.92 -19.91 -14.84
CA THR A 41 9.51 -21.24 -14.61
C THR A 41 9.63 -21.51 -13.13
N PHE A 42 9.05 -22.62 -12.67
CA PHE A 42 9.16 -23.07 -11.30
C PHE A 42 10.52 -23.72 -11.04
N ARG A 43 11.08 -23.43 -9.87
CA ARG A 43 12.34 -24.01 -9.38
C ARG A 43 12.16 -24.41 -7.92
N THR A 44 12.72 -25.55 -7.55
CA THR A 44 12.72 -25.99 -6.14
C THR A 44 13.61 -25.06 -5.33
N LEU A 45 13.10 -24.61 -4.19
CA LEU A 45 13.77 -23.72 -3.26
C LEU A 45 14.72 -24.51 -2.36
N GLU A 46 15.99 -24.15 -2.39
CA GLU A 46 17.02 -24.63 -1.48
C GLU A 46 17.25 -23.58 -0.40
N ASN A 47 17.01 -23.96 0.85
CA ASN A 47 17.17 -23.05 1.99
C ASN A 47 18.61 -23.04 2.51
N LEU A 48 19.36 -22.00 2.15
CA LEU A 48 20.69 -21.73 2.66
C LEU A 48 20.72 -20.47 3.54
N THR A 49 19.63 -20.20 4.27
CA THR A 49 19.59 -19.09 5.23
C THR A 49 20.52 -19.26 6.44
N SER A 50 21.18 -20.41 6.60
CA SER A 50 22.29 -20.57 7.55
C SER A 50 23.58 -19.93 7.06
N THR A 51 23.71 -19.68 5.74
CA THR A 51 24.92 -19.11 5.13
C THR A 51 24.66 -17.72 4.57
N VAL A 52 25.76 -17.00 4.39
CA VAL A 52 25.76 -15.66 3.79
C VAL A 52 26.18 -15.74 2.32
N LEU A 53 26.89 -16.79 1.89
CA LEU A 53 27.37 -16.96 0.52
C LEU A 53 28.31 -15.84 0.09
N CYS A 54 29.35 -15.60 0.89
CA CYS A 54 30.46 -14.71 0.52
C CYS A 54 31.68 -15.47 0.01
N ASN A 55 31.70 -16.81 0.15
CA ASN A 55 32.78 -17.66 -0.35
C ASN A 55 32.20 -18.89 -1.05
N SER A 56 32.79 -19.28 -2.19
CA SER A 56 32.41 -20.47 -2.95
C SER A 56 32.62 -21.78 -2.17
N SER A 57 33.46 -21.76 -1.15
CA SER A 57 33.78 -22.94 -0.33
C SER A 57 32.71 -23.28 0.72
N GLU A 58 31.75 -22.39 0.96
CA GLU A 58 30.71 -22.57 2.00
C GLU A 58 29.61 -23.56 1.59
N VAL A 59 29.52 -23.92 0.30
CA VAL A 59 28.40 -24.72 -0.22
C VAL A 59 28.91 -25.96 -0.98
N PRO A 60 28.35 -27.16 -0.72
CA PRO A 60 28.70 -28.37 -1.44
C PRO A 60 28.42 -28.25 -2.96
N SER A 61 29.35 -28.74 -3.77
CA SER A 61 29.24 -28.79 -5.22
C SER A 61 27.95 -29.49 -5.66
N GLY A 62 27.12 -28.80 -6.45
CA GLY A 62 25.90 -29.37 -7.03
C GLY A 62 24.62 -29.16 -6.22
N LEU A 63 24.69 -28.67 -4.97
CA LEU A 63 23.48 -28.43 -4.16
C LEU A 63 22.56 -27.36 -4.79
N MET A 64 23.15 -26.38 -5.47
CA MET A 64 22.44 -25.25 -6.09
C MET A 64 22.00 -25.51 -7.54
N LYS A 65 22.44 -26.62 -8.16
CA LYS A 65 22.27 -26.83 -9.60
C LYS A 65 20.78 -26.89 -9.98
N ASP A 66 20.38 -26.01 -10.89
CA ASP A 66 19.00 -25.89 -11.40
C ASP A 66 17.92 -25.59 -10.33
N LYS A 67 18.34 -25.06 -9.17
CA LYS A 67 17.45 -24.68 -8.06
C LYS A 67 17.37 -23.17 -7.85
N ALA A 68 16.34 -22.75 -7.13
CA ALA A 68 16.27 -21.42 -6.52
C ALA A 68 16.93 -21.47 -5.15
N VAL A 69 17.81 -20.53 -4.85
CA VAL A 69 18.60 -20.54 -3.61
C VAL A 69 18.27 -19.32 -2.78
N VAL A 70 17.96 -19.51 -1.49
CA VAL A 70 17.80 -18.40 -0.56
C VAL A 70 18.96 -18.34 0.43
N VAL A 71 19.57 -17.16 0.56
CA VAL A 71 20.72 -16.91 1.45
C VAL A 71 20.45 -15.72 2.36
N MET A 72 21.16 -15.62 3.48
CA MET A 72 21.04 -14.45 4.34
C MET A 72 21.82 -13.24 3.82
N ARG A 73 21.23 -12.06 4.01
CA ARG A 73 21.95 -10.79 3.91
C ARG A 73 23.08 -10.77 4.94
N GLY A 74 24.26 -10.33 4.50
CA GLY A 74 25.42 -10.20 5.37
C GLY A 74 26.36 -9.09 4.89
N ASN A 75 27.66 -9.31 5.05
CA ASN A 75 28.70 -8.30 4.88
C ASN A 75 29.28 -8.17 3.46
N CYS A 76 29.05 -9.13 2.56
CA CYS A 76 29.42 -9.02 1.14
C CYS A 76 28.32 -8.37 0.29
N THR A 77 28.70 -7.91 -0.90
CA THR A 77 27.82 -7.22 -1.86
C THR A 77 26.77 -8.18 -2.45
N PHE A 78 25.69 -7.62 -3.00
CA PHE A 78 24.68 -8.44 -3.67
C PHE A 78 25.24 -9.07 -4.95
N LEU A 79 26.12 -8.36 -5.65
CA LEU A 79 26.78 -8.83 -6.85
C LEU A 79 27.66 -10.06 -6.59
N GLU A 80 28.45 -10.02 -5.52
CA GLU A 80 29.37 -11.11 -5.18
C GLU A 80 28.59 -12.41 -4.91
N LYS A 81 27.49 -12.33 -4.15
CA LYS A 81 26.57 -13.45 -3.93
C LYS A 81 25.99 -13.97 -5.25
N ALA A 82 25.60 -13.07 -6.14
CA ALA A 82 25.02 -13.42 -7.43
C ALA A 82 26.02 -14.18 -8.31
N ARG A 83 27.28 -13.74 -8.36
CA ARG A 83 28.35 -14.43 -9.09
C ARG A 83 28.63 -15.82 -8.53
N ILE A 84 28.71 -15.95 -7.21
CA ILE A 84 28.94 -17.25 -6.56
C ILE A 84 27.76 -18.20 -6.85
N ALA A 85 26.51 -17.73 -6.69
CA ALA A 85 25.31 -18.52 -6.96
C ALA A 85 25.24 -18.96 -8.42
N GLN A 86 25.53 -18.06 -9.37
CA GLN A 86 25.56 -18.35 -10.80
C GLN A 86 26.64 -19.38 -11.14
N SER A 87 27.86 -19.20 -10.63
CA SER A 87 28.96 -20.17 -10.84
C SER A 87 28.68 -21.55 -10.24
N SER A 88 27.85 -21.60 -9.20
CA SER A 88 27.40 -22.83 -8.55
C SER A 88 26.19 -23.48 -9.24
N GLY A 89 25.69 -22.89 -10.34
CA GLY A 89 24.61 -23.44 -11.16
C GLY A 89 23.18 -23.08 -10.70
N ALA A 90 23.02 -22.08 -9.82
CA ALA A 90 21.70 -21.61 -9.41
C ALA A 90 20.94 -20.97 -10.57
N LYS A 91 19.61 -21.11 -10.57
CA LYS A 91 18.69 -20.49 -11.55
C LYS A 91 17.84 -19.35 -10.99
N MET A 92 17.85 -19.18 -9.66
CA MET A 92 17.33 -17.99 -9.01
C MET A 92 18.06 -17.74 -7.68
N LEU A 93 18.29 -16.48 -7.31
CA LEU A 93 18.87 -16.09 -6.03
C LEU A 93 17.92 -15.18 -5.25
N LEU A 94 17.59 -15.59 -4.02
CA LEU A 94 16.82 -14.82 -3.05
C LEU A 94 17.71 -14.43 -1.88
N ILE A 95 17.67 -13.16 -1.49
CA ILE A 95 18.47 -12.62 -0.40
C ILE A 95 17.55 -12.22 0.74
N ALA A 96 17.56 -13.01 1.80
CA ALA A 96 16.72 -12.82 2.97
C ALA A 96 17.30 -11.75 3.91
N SER A 97 16.49 -10.74 4.26
CA SER A 97 16.87 -9.66 5.16
C SER A 97 15.98 -9.63 6.41
N LYS A 98 16.59 -9.55 7.60
CA LYS A 98 15.91 -9.26 8.88
C LYS A 98 15.50 -7.79 9.03
N PRO A 99 16.39 -6.81 8.79
CA PRO A 99 15.98 -5.40 8.76
C PRO A 99 15.16 -5.10 7.50
N ARG A 100 14.57 -3.89 7.43
CA ARG A 100 13.81 -3.43 6.27
C ARG A 100 14.57 -3.70 4.97
N LEU A 101 13.84 -4.15 3.95
CA LEU A 101 14.36 -4.35 2.61
C LEU A 101 14.95 -3.00 2.14
N SER A 102 16.26 -2.97 1.92
CA SER A 102 16.93 -1.79 1.38
C SER A 102 17.07 -1.96 -0.13
N PRO A 103 16.92 -0.89 -0.92
CA PRO A 103 17.18 -0.93 -2.35
C PRO A 103 18.55 -1.52 -2.65
N LEU A 104 18.65 -2.27 -3.75
CA LEU A 104 19.95 -2.77 -4.19
C LEU A 104 20.82 -1.60 -4.65
N SER A 105 21.76 -1.19 -3.80
CA SER A 105 22.63 -0.04 -4.03
C SER A 105 23.88 -0.41 -4.84
N ASP A 106 23.74 -1.22 -5.89
CA ASP A 106 24.85 -1.55 -6.77
C ASP A 106 24.66 -0.93 -8.17
N ASN A 107 25.78 -0.63 -8.83
CA ASN A 107 25.80 0.01 -10.13
C ASN A 107 25.39 -0.95 -11.26
N LYS A 108 24.70 -0.42 -12.28
CA LYS A 108 24.19 -1.21 -13.42
C LYS A 108 25.29 -1.97 -14.18
N THR A 109 26.47 -1.35 -14.35
CA THR A 109 27.58 -1.91 -15.12
C THR A 109 28.12 -3.21 -14.53
N ASP A 110 28.00 -3.39 -13.22
CA ASP A 110 28.68 -4.50 -12.55
C ASP A 110 27.85 -5.80 -12.62
N PHE A 111 26.57 -5.68 -12.99
CA PHE A 111 25.58 -6.77 -13.10
C PHE A 111 25.37 -7.29 -14.52
N GLU A 112 26.03 -6.75 -15.56
CA GLU A 112 25.86 -7.22 -16.94
C GLU A 112 26.26 -8.69 -17.13
N ASP A 113 27.22 -9.19 -16.35
CA ASP A 113 27.68 -10.59 -16.41
C ASP A 113 26.74 -11.57 -15.69
N VAL A 114 25.75 -11.07 -14.94
CA VAL A 114 24.84 -11.87 -14.13
C VAL A 114 23.52 -12.07 -14.88
N THR A 115 23.27 -13.31 -15.30
CA THR A 115 22.04 -13.69 -16.02
C THR A 115 20.96 -14.27 -15.11
N LEU A 116 21.29 -14.42 -13.82
CA LEU A 116 20.47 -15.01 -12.77
C LEU A 116 19.53 -13.95 -12.16
N PRO A 117 18.20 -14.20 -12.03
CA PRO A 117 17.33 -13.29 -11.29
C PRO A 117 17.70 -13.21 -9.81
N VAL A 118 17.93 -11.98 -9.34
CA VAL A 118 18.25 -11.67 -7.93
C VAL A 118 17.14 -10.82 -7.32
N ALA A 119 16.59 -11.27 -6.20
CA ALA A 119 15.56 -10.53 -5.46
C ALA A 119 15.81 -10.57 -3.95
N LEU A 120 15.35 -9.55 -3.23
CA LEU A 120 15.32 -9.52 -1.78
C LEU A 120 13.95 -9.89 -1.25
N ILE A 121 13.96 -10.60 -0.14
CA ILE A 121 12.76 -11.03 0.59
C ILE A 121 12.97 -10.82 2.09
N ARG A 122 11.88 -10.62 2.85
CA ARG A 122 11.98 -10.56 4.30
C ARG A 122 12.26 -11.94 4.86
N TYR A 123 13.11 -12.02 5.87
CA TYR A 123 13.42 -13.29 6.53
C TYR A 123 12.17 -13.96 7.13
N ASN A 124 11.26 -13.16 7.70
CA ASN A 124 10.00 -13.68 8.24
C ASN A 124 9.12 -14.34 7.17
N ASP A 125 9.15 -13.83 5.94
CA ASP A 125 8.37 -14.37 4.82
C ASP A 125 8.92 -15.76 4.40
N ILE A 126 10.24 -15.97 4.48
CA ILE A 126 10.85 -17.29 4.25
C ILE A 126 10.51 -18.28 5.36
N VAL A 127 10.52 -17.84 6.62
CA VAL A 127 10.14 -18.71 7.76
C VAL A 127 8.67 -19.11 7.65
N ASP A 128 7.79 -18.16 7.36
CA ASP A 128 6.36 -18.40 7.13
C ASP A 128 6.12 -19.34 5.96
N MET A 129 6.90 -19.21 4.87
CA MET A 129 6.85 -20.12 3.73
C MET A 129 7.17 -21.56 4.10
N GLN A 130 8.21 -21.80 4.88
CA GLN A 130 8.57 -23.14 5.32
C GLN A 130 7.54 -23.75 6.28
N LEU A 131 6.98 -22.93 7.17
CA LEU A 131 5.95 -23.36 8.11
C LEU A 131 4.63 -23.69 7.40
N THR A 132 4.27 -22.94 6.36
CA THR A 132 3.00 -23.09 5.66
C THR A 132 3.04 -24.15 4.56
N LEU A 133 4.14 -24.21 3.79
CA LEU A 133 4.25 -25.01 2.56
C LEU A 133 5.11 -26.28 2.73
N GLY A 134 5.84 -26.40 3.84
CA GLY A 134 6.70 -27.55 4.14
C GLY A 134 8.14 -27.40 3.64
N SER A 135 8.85 -28.54 3.56
CA SER A 135 10.28 -28.60 3.22
C SER A 135 10.57 -28.54 1.71
N GLU A 136 9.65 -29.04 0.87
CA GLU A 136 9.78 -29.01 -0.58
C GLU A 136 8.85 -27.93 -1.14
N VAL A 137 9.44 -26.78 -1.46
CA VAL A 137 8.71 -25.63 -1.99
C VAL A 137 9.23 -25.31 -3.38
N ASN A 138 8.32 -25.22 -4.35
CA ASN A 138 8.62 -24.71 -5.67
C ASN A 138 8.29 -23.22 -5.73
N VAL A 139 9.22 -22.42 -6.21
CA VAL A 139 9.07 -20.97 -6.28
C VAL A 139 9.24 -20.45 -7.70
N THR A 140 8.60 -19.33 -7.97
CA THR A 140 8.82 -18.57 -9.18
C THR A 140 8.62 -17.08 -8.95
N LEU A 141 9.19 -16.26 -9.82
CA LEU A 141 9.18 -14.79 -9.72
C LEU A 141 8.41 -14.21 -10.88
N TYR A 142 7.53 -13.27 -10.59
CA TYR A 142 6.86 -12.47 -11.61
C TYR A 142 6.60 -11.05 -11.08
N SER A 143 6.48 -10.10 -11.99
CA SER A 143 6.15 -8.72 -11.70
C SER A 143 4.94 -8.31 -12.53
N PRO A 144 3.72 -8.39 -11.97
CA PRO A 144 2.54 -7.98 -12.69
C PRO A 144 2.63 -6.48 -13.04
N PRO A 145 2.22 -6.08 -14.26
CA PRO A 145 2.17 -4.67 -14.59
C PRO A 145 1.15 -3.97 -13.69
N LEU A 146 1.57 -2.85 -13.09
CA LEU A 146 0.63 -2.00 -12.36
C LEU A 146 -0.39 -1.43 -13.37
N PRO A 147 -1.69 -1.63 -13.16
CA PRO A 147 -2.70 -0.98 -13.99
C PRO A 147 -2.57 0.53 -13.81
N GLU A 148 -2.48 1.27 -14.92
CA GLU A 148 -2.45 2.74 -14.87
C GLU A 148 -3.79 3.34 -14.43
N PHE A 149 -4.88 2.57 -14.58
CA PHE A 149 -6.24 3.01 -14.33
C PHE A 149 -7.07 1.92 -13.65
N ASP A 150 -7.33 2.10 -12.36
CA ASP A 150 -8.20 1.22 -11.59
C ASP A 150 -9.64 1.75 -11.53
N CYS A 151 -10.63 0.84 -11.57
CA CYS A 151 -12.03 1.20 -11.37
C CYS A 151 -12.24 1.96 -10.05
N SER A 152 -11.47 1.64 -9.00
CA SER A 152 -11.49 2.36 -7.73
C SER A 152 -11.17 3.85 -7.89
N MET A 153 -10.24 4.21 -8.79
CA MET A 153 -9.91 5.62 -9.05
C MET A 153 -11.08 6.36 -9.69
N VAL A 154 -11.78 5.71 -10.63
CA VAL A 154 -13.00 6.26 -11.25
C VAL A 154 -14.09 6.48 -10.20
N VAL A 155 -14.31 5.48 -9.35
CA VAL A 155 -15.34 5.55 -8.30
C VAL A 155 -15.04 6.71 -7.34
N ILE A 156 -13.80 6.84 -6.87
CA ILE A 156 -13.40 7.93 -5.98
C ILE A 156 -13.54 9.28 -6.67
N PHE A 157 -13.18 9.38 -7.96
CA PHE A 157 -13.35 10.61 -8.74
C PHE A 157 -14.82 11.02 -8.84
N LEU A 158 -15.72 10.09 -9.15
CA LEU A 158 -17.16 10.37 -9.24
C LEU A 158 -17.73 10.80 -7.88
N ILE A 159 -17.36 10.12 -6.79
CA ILE A 159 -17.78 10.50 -5.43
C ILE A 159 -17.28 11.91 -5.10
N ALA A 160 -16.04 12.25 -5.45
CA ALA A 160 -15.47 13.57 -5.20
C ALA A 160 -16.22 14.67 -5.96
N VAL A 161 -16.44 14.50 -7.28
CA VAL A 161 -17.17 15.47 -8.11
C VAL A 161 -18.61 15.65 -7.62
N PHE A 162 -19.28 14.55 -7.28
CA PHE A 162 -20.64 14.59 -6.74
C PHE A 162 -20.71 15.32 -5.39
N THR A 163 -19.78 15.04 -4.48
CA THR A 163 -19.71 15.68 -3.16
C THR A 163 -19.46 17.19 -3.28
N VAL A 164 -18.54 17.59 -4.16
CA VAL A 164 -18.25 19.02 -4.42
C VAL A 164 -19.46 19.71 -5.06
N ALA A 165 -20.13 19.07 -6.02
CA ALA A 165 -21.32 19.63 -6.66
C ALA A 165 -22.48 19.82 -5.68
N LEU A 166 -22.78 18.82 -4.83
CA LEU A 166 -23.81 18.94 -3.79
C LEU A 166 -23.44 19.98 -2.74
N GLY A 167 -22.19 20.00 -2.28
CA GLY A 167 -21.70 21.00 -1.32
C GLY A 167 -21.79 22.42 -1.86
N GLY A 168 -21.40 22.62 -3.13
CA GLY A 168 -21.54 23.91 -3.81
C GLY A 168 -23.00 24.32 -4.03
N TYR A 169 -23.86 23.37 -4.40
CA TYR A 169 -25.29 23.63 -4.58
C TYR A 169 -25.97 24.03 -3.26
N TRP A 170 -25.79 23.27 -2.18
CA TRP A 170 -26.37 23.60 -0.88
C TRP A 170 -25.84 24.92 -0.32
N SER A 171 -24.54 25.19 -0.47
CA SER A 171 -23.97 26.48 -0.08
C SER A 171 -24.62 27.64 -0.84
N GLY A 172 -24.90 27.46 -2.14
CA GLY A 172 -25.58 28.47 -2.95
C GLY A 172 -27.05 28.67 -2.59
N VAL A 173 -27.78 27.59 -2.32
CA VAL A 173 -29.19 27.65 -1.88
C VAL A 173 -29.30 28.33 -0.51
N ALA A 174 -28.42 28.00 0.44
CA ALA A 174 -28.39 28.64 1.75
C ALA A 174 -28.15 30.15 1.66
N GLU A 175 -27.24 30.59 0.77
CA GLU A 175 -26.99 32.01 0.54
C GLU A 175 -28.19 32.72 -0.11
N LEU A 176 -28.86 32.07 -1.06
CA LEU A 176 -30.06 32.62 -1.71
C LEU A 176 -31.22 32.79 -0.72
N GLU A 177 -31.43 31.81 0.17
CA GLU A 177 -32.40 31.90 1.25
C GLU A 177 -32.07 33.04 2.23
N ASN A 178 -30.78 33.23 2.55
CA ASN A 178 -30.31 34.33 3.38
C ASN A 178 -30.63 35.70 2.74
N LEU A 179 -30.26 35.88 1.47
CA LEU A 179 -30.55 37.10 0.72
C LEU A 179 -32.06 37.39 0.62
N LYS A 180 -32.88 36.35 0.44
CA LYS A 180 -34.36 36.49 0.40
C LYS A 180 -34.93 36.86 1.78
N ALA A 181 -34.37 36.33 2.86
CA ALA A 181 -34.75 36.72 4.22
C ALA A 181 -34.40 38.19 4.51
N ILE A 182 -33.25 38.67 4.04
CA ILE A 182 -32.82 40.08 4.17
C ILE A 182 -33.73 41.04 3.38
N ALA A 183 -34.29 40.60 2.25
CA ALA A 183 -35.22 41.38 1.43
C ALA A 183 -36.64 41.51 2.03
N SER A 184 -37.00 40.70 3.03
CA SER A 184 -38.30 40.77 3.72
C SER A 184 -38.22 41.68 4.97
N PRO A 185 -39.14 42.65 5.18
CA PRO A 185 -38.95 43.69 6.21
C PRO A 185 -39.35 43.29 7.65
N GLY A 186 -39.45 41.99 7.99
CA GLY A 186 -40.16 41.54 9.20
C GLY A 186 -39.36 40.94 10.37
N GLU A 187 -38.15 40.41 10.19
CA GLU A 187 -37.46 39.63 11.24
C GLU A 187 -35.98 40.03 11.40
N ARG A 188 -35.74 41.31 11.69
CA ARG A 188 -34.38 41.88 11.69
C ARG A 188 -33.50 41.53 12.90
N GLU A 189 -34.01 40.96 14.00
CA GLU A 189 -33.22 40.91 15.25
C GLU A 189 -32.82 39.52 15.76
N THR A 190 -33.56 38.45 15.44
CA THR A 190 -33.28 37.13 16.06
C THR A 190 -32.37 36.22 15.24
N ARG A 191 -32.31 36.39 13.91
CA ARG A 191 -31.54 35.50 13.02
C ARG A 191 -30.13 36.01 12.68
N ARG A 192 -29.92 37.33 12.62
CA ARG A 192 -28.60 37.95 12.35
C ARG A 192 -27.51 37.50 13.33
N LYS A 193 -27.84 37.34 14.62
CA LYS A 193 -26.89 36.87 15.65
C LYS A 193 -26.51 35.38 15.56
N LYS A 194 -27.25 34.56 14.80
CA LYS A 194 -26.94 33.12 14.66
C LYS A 194 -26.14 32.81 13.39
N GLU A 195 -26.29 33.63 12.35
CA GLU A 195 -25.58 33.45 11.07
C GLU A 195 -24.28 34.29 10.98
N GLU A 196 -24.12 35.37 11.76
CA GLU A 196 -22.84 36.12 11.83
C GLU A 196 -21.72 35.41 12.61
N ASN A 197 -21.96 34.27 13.28
CA ASN A 197 -20.96 33.64 14.15
C ASN A 197 -20.04 32.61 13.47
N VAL A 198 -19.94 32.61 12.14
CA VAL A 198 -18.74 32.13 11.44
C VAL A 198 -18.31 33.18 10.41
N THR A 199 -18.19 34.44 10.84
CA THR A 199 -17.42 35.43 10.09
C THR A 199 -16.01 34.91 9.87
N PHE A 200 -15.67 34.64 8.60
CA PHE A 200 -14.31 34.38 8.11
C PHE A 200 -13.39 35.54 8.52
N THR A 201 -12.84 35.44 9.73
CA THR A 201 -11.85 36.39 10.24
C THR A 201 -10.49 35.82 9.88
N PRO A 202 -9.50 36.62 9.43
CA PRO A 202 -8.13 36.11 9.19
C PRO A 202 -7.55 35.34 10.39
N VAL A 203 -8.01 35.65 11.60
CA VAL A 203 -7.69 34.91 12.84
C VAL A 203 -8.21 33.47 12.83
N THR A 204 -9.43 33.19 12.34
CA THR A 204 -9.96 31.82 12.26
C THR A 204 -9.22 30.99 11.22
N VAL A 205 -8.80 31.62 10.12
CA VAL A 205 -7.95 30.97 9.10
C VAL A 205 -6.58 30.60 9.67
N ILE A 206 -5.92 31.53 10.37
CA ILE A 206 -4.63 31.25 11.02
C ILE A 206 -4.77 30.13 12.06
N LEU A 207 -5.80 30.18 12.90
CA LEU A 207 -6.08 29.14 13.89
C LEU A 207 -6.27 27.76 13.22
N PHE A 208 -7.04 27.71 12.14
CA PHE A 208 -7.28 26.48 11.38
C PHE A 208 -5.98 25.88 10.83
N VAL A 209 -5.13 26.71 10.20
CA VAL A 209 -3.84 26.27 9.66
C VAL A 209 -2.96 25.69 10.77
N VAL A 210 -2.88 26.35 11.92
CA VAL A 210 -2.10 25.86 13.07
C VAL A 210 -2.62 24.50 13.54
N ILE A 211 -3.94 24.34 13.69
CA ILE A 211 -4.56 23.06 14.09
C ILE A 211 -4.24 21.96 13.07
N CYS A 212 -4.36 22.24 11.76
CA CYS A 212 -4.01 21.29 10.70
C CYS A 212 -2.53 20.89 10.76
N CYS A 213 -1.61 21.83 10.93
CA CYS A 213 -0.18 21.55 11.06
C CYS A 213 0.12 20.68 12.28
N VAL A 214 -0.46 20.99 13.44
CA VAL A 214 -0.29 20.19 14.67
C VAL A 214 -0.84 18.77 14.46
N MET A 215 -2.01 18.63 13.85
CA MET A 215 -2.59 17.33 13.54
C MET A 215 -1.68 16.49 12.63
N LEU A 216 -1.10 17.10 11.58
CA LEU A 216 -0.17 16.41 10.68
C LEU A 216 1.12 15.98 11.39
N VAL A 217 1.69 16.82 12.26
CA VAL A 217 2.88 16.47 13.05
C VAL A 217 2.56 15.34 14.03
N LEU A 218 1.40 15.36 14.68
CA LEU A 218 0.96 14.27 15.56
C LEU A 218 0.76 12.95 14.79
N LEU A 219 0.20 13.00 13.57
CA LEU A 219 0.11 11.83 12.69
C LEU A 219 1.49 11.27 12.32
N TYR A 220 2.49 12.12 12.14
CA TYR A 220 3.85 11.69 11.84
C TYR A 220 4.50 10.93 13.01
N PHE A 221 4.40 11.46 14.24
CA PHE A 221 5.01 10.83 15.41
C PHE A 221 4.21 9.65 15.99
N PHE A 222 2.86 9.72 15.97
CA PHE A 222 1.96 8.78 16.64
C PHE A 222 1.02 8.04 15.68
N TYR A 223 1.43 7.87 14.42
CA TYR A 223 0.62 7.27 13.34
C TYR A 223 -0.18 6.04 13.77
N LYS A 224 0.47 5.09 14.46
CA LYS A 224 -0.15 3.80 14.79
C LYS A 224 -1.39 3.89 15.68
N TRP A 225 -1.46 4.85 16.59
CA TRP A 225 -2.62 4.99 17.49
C TRP A 225 -3.58 6.07 16.99
N LEU A 226 -3.04 7.17 16.48
CA LEU A 226 -3.83 8.34 16.10
C LEU A 226 -4.74 8.05 14.89
N VAL A 227 -4.31 7.21 13.95
CA VAL A 227 -5.13 6.82 12.79
C VAL A 227 -6.44 6.16 13.22
N TYR A 228 -6.41 5.28 14.23
CA TYR A 228 -7.62 4.62 14.72
C TYR A 228 -8.57 5.59 15.42
N VAL A 229 -8.02 6.57 16.16
CA VAL A 229 -8.82 7.62 16.80
C VAL A 229 -9.53 8.48 15.75
N ILE A 230 -8.82 8.91 14.70
CA ILE A 230 -9.43 9.70 13.60
C ILE A 230 -10.53 8.90 12.91
N ILE A 231 -10.28 7.63 12.56
CA ILE A 231 -11.29 6.78 11.92
C ILE A 231 -12.53 6.68 12.82
N SER A 232 -12.36 6.46 14.12
CA SER A 232 -13.47 6.35 15.06
C SER A 232 -14.29 7.63 15.14
N VAL A 233 -13.65 8.80 15.29
CA VAL A 233 -14.33 10.10 15.34
C VAL A 233 -15.04 10.39 14.01
N PHE A 234 -14.40 10.11 12.88
CA PHE A 234 -14.98 10.30 11.55
C PHE A 234 -16.20 9.42 11.33
N CYS A 235 -16.16 8.15 11.75
CA CYS A 235 -17.31 7.25 11.69
C CYS A 235 -18.48 7.77 12.56
N LEU A 236 -18.20 8.21 13.79
CA LEU A 236 -19.23 8.76 14.69
C LEU A 236 -19.85 10.05 14.13
N ALA A 237 -19.02 10.97 13.64
CA ALA A 237 -19.48 12.21 13.02
C ALA A 237 -20.29 11.93 11.75
N SER A 238 -19.84 11.01 10.91
CA SER A 238 -20.56 10.61 9.69
C SER A 238 -21.91 9.96 10.00
N ALA A 239 -21.97 9.11 11.02
CA ALA A 239 -23.22 8.50 11.47
C ALA A 239 -24.20 9.54 12.02
N MET A 240 -23.73 10.50 12.83
CA MET A 240 -24.55 11.60 13.34
C MET A 240 -25.08 12.50 12.21
N SER A 241 -24.23 12.86 11.25
CA SER A 241 -24.64 13.65 10.08
C SER A 241 -25.64 12.88 9.22
N LEU A 242 -25.41 11.60 8.96
CA LEU A 242 -26.34 10.76 8.21
C LEU A 242 -27.69 10.63 8.92
N TYR A 243 -27.69 10.44 10.24
CA TYR A 243 -28.90 10.41 11.04
C TYR A 243 -29.70 11.70 10.90
N ASN A 244 -29.05 12.87 11.02
CA ASN A 244 -29.72 14.15 10.87
C ASN A 244 -30.27 14.37 9.45
N CYS A 245 -29.52 14.00 8.41
CA CYS A 245 -29.98 14.05 7.03
C CYS A 245 -31.18 13.12 6.79
N LEU A 246 -31.12 11.90 7.30
CA LEU A 246 -32.18 10.91 7.16
C LEU A 246 -33.44 11.33 7.94
N ALA A 247 -33.28 11.89 9.13
CA ALA A 247 -34.39 12.41 9.94
C ALA A 247 -35.10 13.57 9.24
N ALA A 248 -34.36 14.50 8.63
CA ALA A 248 -34.94 15.56 7.82
C ALA A 248 -35.68 15.02 6.59
N LEU A 249 -35.08 14.04 5.89
CA LEU A 249 -35.69 13.40 4.72
C LEU A 249 -36.98 12.65 5.07
N ILE A 250 -37.00 11.91 6.18
CA ILE A 250 -38.19 11.20 6.67
C ILE A 250 -39.30 12.18 7.07
N GLY A 251 -38.96 13.34 7.62
CA GLY A 251 -39.93 14.39 7.93
C GLY A 251 -40.62 15.01 6.71
N GLU A 252 -39.94 15.02 5.55
CA GLU A 252 -40.45 15.54 4.27
C GLU A 252 -41.19 14.48 3.44
N ILE A 253 -41.04 13.19 3.74
CA ILE A 253 -41.77 12.13 3.05
C ILE A 253 -43.20 12.05 3.64
N PRO A 254 -44.26 12.27 2.84
CA PRO A 254 -45.64 12.26 3.31
C PRO A 254 -46.16 10.82 3.46
N PHE A 255 -45.51 10.02 4.30
CA PHE A 255 -46.08 8.75 4.75
C PHE A 255 -46.78 8.96 6.08
N GLY A 256 -48.06 9.36 6.00
CA GLY A 256 -49.00 9.28 7.11
C GLY A 256 -49.24 10.58 7.90
N GLN A 257 -49.63 11.67 7.24
CA GLN A 257 -50.52 12.64 7.89
C GLN A 257 -51.89 11.96 8.10
N CYS A 258 -52.08 11.28 9.23
CA CYS A 258 -53.42 11.09 9.75
C CYS A 258 -53.89 12.43 10.32
N ARG A 259 -54.96 12.97 9.71
CA ARG A 259 -55.77 14.05 10.26
C ARG A 259 -56.50 13.59 11.51
#